data_AF-G7V9A6-F1
#
_entry.id   AF-G7V9A6-F1
#
_cell.length_a   1.000
_cell.length_b   1.000
_cell.length_c   1.000
_cell.angle_alpha   90.00
_cell.angle_beta   90.00
_cell.angle_gamma   90.00
#
_symmetry.space_group_name_H-M   'P 1'
#
loop_
_entity.id
_entity.type
_entity.pdbx_description
1 polymer ?
#
loop_
_entity_poly.entity_id
_entity_poly.type
_entity_poly.pdbx_seq_one_letter_code
_entity_poly.pdbx_strand_id
1 'polypeptide(L)'
;MDWKTLIGFSEPSKEYGLENREEGTGEGCSNPEMDYVKLSVKIDLKQKSQVGRAALLLALTTDAEEEQNVKKQIVATGWRAVATEVGGLAGELPQKITRALVGAALNAGVVEKKCNEMHALMHAAVEALNGFISMSMLEASIGAKIGIVRNDQWIAVAVLGDMAYHAVAHHERCGLGVMHL
;
A
#
# COMPACT_ATOMS: atom_id res chain seq x y z
N MET A 1 5.85 4.82 3.99
CA MET A 1 5.36 3.47 4.26
C MET A 1 6.63 2.70 4.38
N ASP A 2 7.04 2.32 5.57
CA ASP A 2 8.32 1.62 5.72
C ASP A 2 8.09 0.12 5.51
N TRP A 3 8.20 -0.31 4.25
CA TRP A 3 7.97 -1.68 3.86
C TRP A 3 8.91 -2.66 4.59
N LYS A 4 10.15 -2.24 4.90
CA LYS A 4 11.13 -3.06 5.64
C LYS A 4 10.65 -3.40 7.04
N THR A 5 10.07 -2.42 7.74
CA THR A 5 9.45 -2.61 9.05
C THR A 5 8.25 -3.56 8.97
N LEU A 6 7.44 -3.46 7.90
CA LEU A 6 6.23 -4.29 7.74
C LEU A 6 6.51 -5.75 7.41
N ILE A 7 7.62 -6.03 6.74
CA ILE A 7 8.04 -7.39 6.39
C ILE A 7 9.05 -7.99 7.37
N GLY A 8 9.59 -7.18 8.29
CA GLY A 8 10.49 -7.64 9.34
C GLY A 8 11.96 -7.80 8.92
N PHE A 9 12.44 -7.08 7.90
CA PHE A 9 13.89 -7.02 7.62
C PHE A 9 14.53 -5.92 8.48
N SER A 10 15.44 -6.30 9.39
CA SER A 10 16.36 -5.38 10.05
C SER A 10 17.58 -5.12 9.15
N GLU A 11 18.10 -3.90 9.13
CA GLU A 11 19.42 -3.63 8.54
C GLU A 11 20.48 -4.51 9.24
N PRO A 12 21.46 -5.06 8.50
CA PRO A 12 22.57 -5.74 9.15
C PRO A 12 23.29 -4.75 10.04
N SER A 13 23.37 -5.06 11.34
CA SER A 13 24.20 -4.33 12.30
C SER A 13 25.62 -4.25 11.75
N LYS A 14 26.15 -3.03 11.64
CA LYS A 14 27.56 -2.77 11.31
C LYS A 14 28.44 -3.34 12.42
N GLU A 15 28.77 -4.61 12.33
CA GLU A 15 29.72 -5.25 13.23
C GLU A 15 30.59 -6.20 12.44
N TYR A 16 31.65 -5.65 11.84
CA TYR A 16 32.94 -6.31 11.67
C TYR A 16 34.03 -5.24 11.67
N GLY A 17 34.74 -5.15 12.81
CA GLY A 17 35.92 -4.33 12.96
C GLY A 17 37.18 -5.07 12.53
N LEU A 18 37.94 -4.39 11.66
CA LEU A 18 39.40 -4.18 11.66
C LEU A 18 40.36 -5.38 11.60
N GLU A 19 41.12 -5.44 10.49
CA GLU A 19 42.59 -5.35 10.55
C GLU A 19 43.19 -4.75 9.25
N ASN A 20 44.30 -4.05 9.42
CA ASN A 20 44.85 -2.98 8.57
C ASN A 20 45.68 -3.43 7.34
N ARG A 21 45.68 -2.64 6.25
CA ARG A 21 46.90 -1.96 5.70
C ARG A 21 46.67 -1.07 4.46
N GLU A 22 47.20 0.15 4.58
CA GLU A 22 47.93 1.00 3.60
C GLU A 22 47.21 1.65 2.38
N GLU A 23 47.01 2.96 2.56
CA GLU A 23 47.08 4.11 1.64
C GLU A 23 46.91 3.89 0.12
N GLY A 24 45.78 4.41 -0.39
CA GLY A 24 45.59 4.80 -1.78
C GLY A 24 44.67 6.01 -1.84
N THR A 25 45.23 7.15 -2.27
CA THR A 25 44.53 8.41 -2.55
C THR A 25 43.43 8.19 -3.58
N GLY A 26 42.18 8.43 -3.20
CA GLY A 26 41.02 8.29 -4.07
C GLY A 26 39.92 9.26 -3.64
N GLU A 27 39.49 10.05 -4.60
CA GLU A 27 38.51 11.13 -4.55
C GLU A 27 37.23 10.80 -3.77
N GLY A 28 36.62 11.86 -3.23
CA GLY A 28 35.47 11.76 -2.36
C GLY A 28 34.28 11.05 -2.99
N CYS A 29 33.44 10.48 -2.13
CA CYS A 29 32.04 10.28 -2.43
C CYS A 29 31.24 10.63 -1.18
N SER A 30 30.66 11.82 -1.25
CA SER A 30 29.45 12.30 -0.59
C SER A 30 28.73 11.30 0.32
N ASN A 31 28.40 11.75 1.54
CA ASN A 31 27.17 11.30 2.21
C ASN A 31 26.05 11.27 1.16
N PRO A 32 25.31 10.16 0.96
CA PRO A 32 24.08 10.24 0.22
C PRO A 32 23.08 10.94 1.14
N GLU A 33 23.04 12.28 1.09
CA GLU A 33 21.81 12.99 1.43
C GLU A 33 20.72 12.35 0.57
N MET A 34 19.68 11.80 1.22
CA MET A 34 18.57 11.21 0.50
C MET A 34 17.91 12.27 -0.39
N ASP A 35 18.16 12.20 -1.69
CA ASP A 35 17.42 12.92 -2.72
C ASP A 35 16.02 12.30 -2.83
N TYR A 36 15.12 12.66 -1.89
CA TYR A 36 13.71 12.33 -2.02
C TYR A 36 13.05 13.34 -2.96
N VAL A 37 12.20 12.86 -3.86
CA VAL A 37 11.45 13.71 -4.79
C VAL A 37 10.05 13.95 -4.22
N LYS A 38 9.73 15.21 -3.91
CA LYS A 38 8.37 15.59 -3.52
C LYS A 38 7.56 16.00 -4.75
N LEU A 39 6.54 15.22 -5.10
CA LEU A 39 5.62 15.52 -6.19
C LEU A 39 4.34 16.19 -5.67
N SER A 40 4.01 17.37 -6.22
CA SER A 40 2.72 18.03 -5.99
C SER A 40 1.84 17.84 -7.22
N VAL A 41 0.76 17.06 -7.10
CA VAL A 41 -0.14 16.74 -8.21
C VAL A 41 -1.55 17.21 -7.87
N LYS A 42 -2.23 17.85 -8.83
CA LYS A 42 -3.65 18.18 -8.75
C LYS A 42 -4.43 17.29 -9.72
N ILE A 43 -5.40 16.54 -9.20
CA ILE A 43 -6.20 15.60 -9.98
C ILE A 43 -7.67 15.92 -9.76
N ASP A 44 -8.40 16.14 -10.86
CA ASP A 44 -9.84 16.38 -10.80
C ASP A 44 -10.61 15.06 -10.99
N LEU A 45 -11.41 14.69 -9.98
CA LEU A 45 -12.36 13.57 -10.05
C LEU A 45 -13.75 14.12 -10.40
N LYS A 46 -14.10 14.07 -11.68
CA LYS A 46 -15.34 14.65 -12.24
C LYS A 46 -16.53 13.68 -12.24
N GLN A 47 -16.29 12.38 -12.15
CA GLN A 47 -17.34 11.36 -12.23
C GLN A 47 -17.33 10.44 -10.99
N LYS A 48 -18.51 10.02 -10.55
CA LYS A 48 -18.68 9.08 -9.43
C LYS A 48 -18.01 7.72 -9.66
N SER A 49 -17.87 7.28 -10.92
CA SER A 49 -17.14 6.04 -11.26
C SER A 49 -15.64 6.11 -10.99
N GLN A 50 -15.08 7.29 -10.70
CA GLN A 50 -13.64 7.47 -10.49
C GLN A 50 -13.15 7.15 -9.07
N VAL A 51 -13.96 6.49 -8.24
CA VAL A 51 -13.55 6.01 -6.90
C VAL A 51 -12.24 5.21 -6.91
N GLY A 52 -11.95 4.49 -8.00
CA GLY A 52 -10.70 3.75 -8.15
C GLY A 52 -9.45 4.65 -8.16
N ARG A 53 -9.53 5.85 -8.75
CA ARG A 53 -8.42 6.82 -8.72
C ARG A 53 -8.18 7.34 -7.30
N ALA A 54 -9.26 7.63 -6.58
CA ALA A 54 -9.17 8.05 -5.18
C ALA A 54 -8.57 6.95 -4.29
N ALA A 55 -8.95 5.69 -4.51
CA ALA A 55 -8.39 4.55 -3.78
C ALA A 55 -6.90 4.38 -4.07
N LEU A 56 -6.46 4.50 -5.32
CA LEU A 56 -5.04 4.46 -5.69
C LEU A 56 -4.24 5.60 -5.04
N LEU A 57 -4.76 6.83 -5.09
CA LEU A 57 -4.11 7.98 -4.45
C LEU A 57 -3.96 7.79 -2.95
N LEU A 58 -4.96 7.17 -2.31
CA LEU A 58 -4.88 6.84 -0.89
C LEU A 58 -3.85 5.75 -0.62
N ALA A 59 -3.78 4.72 -1.45
CA ALA A 59 -2.79 3.64 -1.34
C ALA A 59 -1.35 4.10 -1.61
N LEU A 60 -1.16 5.15 -2.43
CA LEU A 60 0.13 5.77 -2.75
C LEU A 60 0.75 6.55 -1.57
N THR A 61 -0.04 6.90 -0.56
CA THR A 61 0.47 7.70 0.56
C THR A 61 1.48 6.94 1.39
N THR A 62 2.58 7.59 1.70
CA THR A 62 3.70 6.95 2.38
C THR A 62 3.64 7.23 3.88
N ASP A 63 3.26 8.42 4.31
CA ASP A 63 3.17 8.74 5.74
C ASP A 63 1.73 9.04 6.19
N ALA A 64 1.57 9.17 7.51
CA ALA A 64 0.28 9.44 8.11
C ALA A 64 -0.27 10.84 7.77
N GLU A 65 0.59 11.83 7.55
CA GLU A 65 0.16 13.19 7.21
C GLU A 65 -0.41 13.23 5.79
N GLU A 66 0.31 12.63 4.82
CA GLU A 66 -0.14 12.44 3.44
C GLU A 66 -1.48 11.71 3.38
N GLU A 67 -1.58 10.60 4.11
CA GLU A 67 -2.79 9.79 4.19
C GLU A 67 -3.99 10.60 4.71
N GLN A 68 -3.79 11.34 5.81
CA GLN A 68 -4.84 12.17 6.39
C GLN A 68 -5.24 13.32 5.45
N ASN A 69 -4.28 13.91 4.74
CA ASN A 69 -4.56 14.95 3.76
C ASN A 69 -5.41 14.42 2.59
N VAL A 70 -5.03 13.27 2.02
CA VAL A 70 -5.80 12.62 0.95
C VAL A 70 -7.19 12.21 1.45
N LYS A 71 -7.30 11.60 2.64
CA LYS A 71 -8.60 11.25 3.25
C LYS A 71 -9.51 12.46 3.42
N LYS A 72 -9.00 13.58 3.93
CA LYS A 72 -9.77 14.82 4.11
C LYS A 72 -10.31 15.34 2.77
N GLN A 73 -9.49 15.33 1.72
CA GLN A 73 -9.92 15.74 0.38
C GLN A 73 -11.00 14.82 -0.20
N ILE A 74 -10.88 13.51 -0.01
CA ILE A 74 -11.92 12.55 -0.44
C ILE A 74 -13.22 12.78 0.33
N VAL A 75 -13.17 12.90 1.66
CA VAL A 75 -14.34 13.13 2.51
C VAL A 75 -15.05 14.43 2.19
N ALA A 76 -14.32 15.49 1.81
CA ALA A 76 -14.91 16.76 1.38
C ALA A 76 -15.82 16.64 0.14
N THR A 77 -15.70 15.56 -0.64
CA THR A 77 -16.59 15.28 -1.78
C THR A 77 -17.86 14.51 -1.39
N GLY A 78 -18.03 14.19 -0.10
CA GLY A 78 -19.12 13.34 0.42
C GLY A 78 -18.86 11.84 0.27
N TRP A 79 -17.65 11.45 -0.13
CA TRP A 79 -17.22 10.05 -0.22
C TRP A 79 -16.67 9.57 1.12
N ARG A 80 -16.59 8.25 1.30
CA ARG A 80 -15.98 7.62 2.48
C ARG A 80 -14.70 6.92 2.08
N ALA A 81 -13.70 6.99 2.94
CA ALA A 81 -12.38 6.44 2.68
C ALA A 81 -11.73 5.86 3.93
N VAL A 82 -11.01 4.76 3.77
CA VAL A 82 -10.13 4.19 4.80
C VAL A 82 -8.86 3.65 4.13
N ALA A 83 -7.76 3.69 4.88
CA ALA A 83 -6.53 3.03 4.50
C ALA A 83 -6.13 2.07 5.61
N THR A 84 -5.50 0.96 5.26
CA THR A 84 -4.93 0.00 6.20
C THR A 84 -3.66 -0.59 5.61
N GLU A 85 -2.79 -1.10 6.47
CA GLU A 85 -1.50 -1.66 6.09
C GLU A 85 -1.45 -3.13 6.54
N VAL A 86 -0.76 -3.94 5.76
CA VAL A 86 -0.64 -5.38 6.01
C VAL A 86 0.74 -5.86 5.58
N GLY A 87 1.36 -6.64 6.46
CA GLY A 87 2.67 -7.23 6.23
C GLY A 87 2.68 -8.70 6.61
N GLY A 88 3.56 -9.48 5.97
CA GLY A 88 3.85 -10.84 6.39
C GLY A 88 4.30 -11.77 5.27
N LEU A 89 4.37 -13.06 5.61
CA LEU A 89 4.80 -14.10 4.68
C LEU A 89 3.70 -14.41 3.65
N ALA A 90 4.11 -14.68 2.40
CA ALA A 90 3.18 -14.84 1.28
C ALA A 90 2.12 -15.94 1.49
N GLY A 91 2.47 -17.05 2.16
CA GLY A 91 1.57 -18.18 2.39
C GLY A 91 0.37 -17.87 3.30
N GLU A 92 0.50 -16.91 4.22
CA GLU A 92 -0.58 -16.53 5.16
C GLU A 92 -1.34 -15.28 4.70
N LEU A 93 -0.85 -14.64 3.65
CA LEU A 93 -1.20 -13.29 3.30
C LEU A 93 -2.66 -13.13 2.81
N PRO A 94 -3.22 -14.00 1.94
CA PRO A 94 -4.56 -13.78 1.41
C PRO A 94 -5.62 -13.65 2.52
N GLN A 95 -5.53 -14.48 3.55
CA GLN A 95 -6.45 -14.42 4.69
C GLN A 95 -6.19 -13.22 5.60
N LYS A 96 -4.92 -12.86 5.83
CA LYS A 96 -4.55 -11.66 6.63
C LYS A 96 -5.04 -10.38 5.96
N ILE A 97 -4.79 -10.22 4.65
CA ILE A 97 -5.27 -9.07 3.88
C ILE A 97 -6.78 -8.97 3.97
N THR A 98 -7.50 -10.06 3.70
CA THR A 98 -8.97 -10.04 3.70
C THR A 98 -9.53 -9.60 5.06
N ARG A 99 -8.98 -10.12 6.17
CA ARG A 99 -9.40 -9.72 7.52
C ARG A 99 -9.10 -8.24 7.81
N ALA A 100 -7.90 -7.77 7.49
CA ALA A 100 -7.50 -6.39 7.70
C ALA A 100 -8.37 -5.42 6.88
N LEU A 101 -8.62 -5.75 5.62
CA LEU A 101 -9.45 -4.99 4.70
C LEU A 101 -10.90 -4.89 5.19
N VAL A 102 -11.53 -6.03 5.52
CA VAL A 102 -12.91 -6.07 6.00
C VAL A 102 -13.05 -5.34 7.35
N GLY A 103 -12.10 -5.56 8.27
CA GLY A 103 -12.08 -4.89 9.56
C GLY A 103 -11.97 -3.37 9.42
N ALA A 104 -11.04 -2.90 8.59
CA ALA A 104 -10.85 -1.47 8.34
C ALA A 104 -12.10 -0.84 7.69
N ALA A 105 -12.69 -1.49 6.69
CA ALA A 105 -13.87 -0.97 5.99
C ALA A 105 -15.09 -0.85 6.90
N LEU A 106 -15.31 -1.83 7.79
CA LEU A 106 -16.40 -1.79 8.78
C LEU A 106 -16.14 -0.76 9.88
N ASN A 107 -14.93 -0.73 10.45
CA ASN A 107 -14.60 0.16 11.57
C ASN A 107 -14.64 1.64 11.18
N ALA A 108 -14.23 1.97 9.97
CA ALA A 108 -14.32 3.32 9.43
C ALA A 108 -15.71 3.67 8.88
N GLY A 109 -16.67 2.73 8.93
CA GLY A 109 -17.99 2.90 8.36
C GLY A 109 -17.97 3.11 6.84
N VAL A 110 -16.93 2.67 6.13
CA VAL A 110 -16.90 2.69 4.67
C VAL A 110 -17.93 1.70 4.13
N VAL A 111 -18.15 0.56 4.78
CA VAL A 111 -19.29 -0.35 4.52
C VAL A 111 -20.03 -0.70 5.81
N GLU A 112 -21.27 -1.14 5.66
CA GLU A 112 -22.07 -1.76 6.71
C GLU A 112 -22.17 -3.28 6.48
N LYS A 113 -22.58 -4.03 7.51
CA LYS A 113 -22.83 -5.49 7.40
C LYS A 113 -24.13 -5.82 6.64
N LYS A 114 -24.33 -5.21 5.47
CA LYS A 114 -25.42 -5.50 4.52
C LYS A 114 -24.90 -6.44 3.43
N CYS A 115 -25.76 -7.33 2.95
CA CYS A 115 -25.37 -8.35 1.96
C CYS A 115 -24.78 -7.72 0.68
N ASN A 116 -25.42 -6.69 0.13
CA ASN A 116 -24.96 -6.00 -1.07
C ASN A 116 -23.63 -5.26 -0.88
N GLU A 117 -23.47 -4.51 0.22
CA GLU A 117 -22.23 -3.76 0.48
C GLU A 117 -21.04 -4.68 0.73
N MET A 118 -21.27 -5.77 1.47
CA MET A 118 -20.23 -6.79 1.71
C MET A 118 -19.89 -7.52 0.42
N HIS A 119 -20.88 -7.88 -0.41
CA HIS A 119 -20.64 -8.49 -1.71
C HIS A 119 -19.78 -7.59 -2.59
N ALA A 120 -20.14 -6.31 -2.70
CA ALA A 120 -19.40 -5.33 -3.49
C ALA A 120 -17.96 -5.17 -3.01
N LEU A 121 -17.75 -5.03 -1.69
CA LEU A 121 -16.42 -4.95 -1.10
C LEU A 121 -15.58 -6.19 -1.40
N MET A 122 -16.16 -7.38 -1.22
CA MET A 122 -15.43 -8.65 -1.41
C MET A 122 -15.04 -8.86 -2.88
N HIS A 123 -15.90 -8.52 -3.84
CA HIS A 123 -15.54 -8.62 -5.26
C HIS A 123 -14.48 -7.61 -5.67
N ALA A 124 -14.59 -6.35 -5.22
CA ALA A 124 -13.54 -5.35 -5.45
C ALA A 124 -12.21 -5.78 -4.81
N ALA A 125 -12.24 -6.37 -3.61
CA ALA A 125 -11.06 -6.89 -2.94
C ALA A 125 -10.41 -8.05 -3.69
N VAL A 126 -11.19 -9.02 -4.18
CA VAL A 126 -10.67 -10.16 -4.96
C VAL A 126 -10.01 -9.68 -6.24
N GLU A 127 -10.64 -8.75 -6.96
CA GLU A 127 -10.06 -8.19 -8.18
C GLU A 127 -8.75 -7.44 -7.90
N ALA A 128 -8.72 -6.60 -6.86
CA ALA A 128 -7.50 -5.89 -6.45
C ALA A 128 -6.38 -6.86 -6.05
N LEU A 129 -6.71 -7.90 -5.29
CA LEU A 129 -5.76 -8.91 -4.84
C LEU A 129 -5.22 -9.75 -6.00
N ASN A 130 -6.04 -10.08 -7.00
CA ASN A 130 -5.57 -10.79 -8.19
C ASN A 130 -4.59 -9.96 -9.02
N GLY A 131 -4.79 -8.64 -9.11
CA GLY A 131 -3.84 -7.73 -9.75
C GLY A 131 -2.53 -7.61 -8.98
N PHE A 132 -2.60 -7.58 -7.65
CA PHE A 132 -1.44 -7.45 -6.77
C PHE A 132 -0.63 -8.77 -6.68
N ILE A 133 -1.31 -9.88 -6.41
CA ILE A 133 -0.74 -11.23 -6.21
C ILE A 133 -0.80 -12.01 -7.54
N SER A 134 0.14 -11.76 -8.45
CA SER A 134 0.23 -12.54 -9.70
C SER A 134 0.79 -13.96 -9.46
N MET A 135 0.24 -14.98 -10.13
CA MET A 135 0.60 -16.40 -10.02
C MET A 135 2.04 -16.67 -10.50
N SER A 136 3.04 -16.48 -9.64
CA SER A 136 4.41 -16.99 -9.85
C SER A 136 5.32 -16.87 -8.62
N MET A 137 4.76 -16.65 -7.44
CA MET A 137 5.54 -16.12 -6.32
C MET A 137 6.28 -17.22 -5.57
N LEU A 138 7.59 -17.30 -5.82
CA LEU A 138 8.58 -17.83 -4.88
C LEU A 138 8.77 -16.89 -3.67
N GLU A 139 8.10 -15.73 -3.66
CA GLU A 139 8.38 -14.61 -2.77
C GLU A 139 8.02 -14.89 -1.31
N ALA A 140 8.92 -14.46 -0.41
CA ALA A 140 8.89 -14.82 1.00
C ALA A 140 8.03 -13.86 1.81
N SER A 141 8.03 -12.57 1.49
CA SER A 141 7.42 -11.52 2.33
C SER A 141 6.80 -10.39 1.51
N ILE A 142 5.70 -9.83 2.03
CA ILE A 142 4.92 -8.78 1.37
C ILE A 142 4.58 -7.70 2.38
N GLY A 143 4.67 -6.43 1.97
CA GLY A 143 4.21 -5.27 2.72
C GLY A 143 3.34 -4.39 1.82
N ALA A 144 2.08 -4.18 2.18
CA ALA A 144 1.11 -3.48 1.33
C ALA A 144 0.27 -2.47 2.09
N LYS A 145 -0.03 -1.34 1.44
CA LYS A 145 -1.05 -0.38 1.82
C LYS A 145 -2.29 -0.63 0.97
N ILE A 146 -3.44 -0.63 1.63
CA ILE A 146 -4.74 -0.86 1.02
C ILE A 146 -5.56 0.42 1.20
N GLY A 147 -5.94 1.05 0.10
CA GLY A 147 -6.89 2.15 0.06
C GLY A 147 -8.28 1.66 -0.31
N ILE A 148 -9.29 2.02 0.47
CA ILE A 148 -10.69 1.68 0.20
C ILE A 148 -11.48 2.98 0.14
N VAL A 149 -12.17 3.22 -0.97
CA VAL A 149 -12.99 4.42 -1.18
C VAL A 149 -14.35 4.02 -1.69
N ARG A 150 -15.41 4.59 -1.11
CA ARG A 150 -16.78 4.41 -1.61
C ARG A 150 -17.52 5.74 -1.76
N ASN A 151 -18.44 5.77 -2.70
CA ASN A 151 -19.53 6.74 -2.74
C ASN A 151 -20.88 6.02 -2.62
N ASP A 152 -21.94 6.63 -3.14
CA ASP A 152 -23.30 6.08 -3.10
C ASP A 152 -23.55 4.98 -4.15
N GLN A 153 -22.69 4.84 -5.16
CA GLN A 153 -22.87 3.93 -6.30
C GLN A 153 -21.75 2.91 -6.45
N TRP A 154 -20.53 3.25 -6.04
CA TRP A 154 -19.33 2.49 -6.31
C TRP A 154 -18.46 2.35 -5.06
N ILE A 155 -17.75 1.23 -4.99
CA ILE A 155 -16.66 0.99 -4.05
C ILE A 155 -15.42 0.54 -4.82
N ALA A 156 -14.26 1.02 -4.39
CA ALA A 156 -12.97 0.63 -4.92
C ALA A 156 -12.04 0.19 -3.81
N VAL A 157 -11.25 -0.84 -4.11
CA VAL A 157 -10.12 -1.31 -3.31
C VAL A 157 -8.87 -1.20 -4.16
N ALA A 158 -7.88 -0.45 -3.69
CA ALA A 158 -6.55 -0.38 -4.27
C ALA A 158 -5.55 -0.99 -3.29
N VAL A 159 -4.62 -1.77 -3.81
CA VAL A 159 -3.50 -2.34 -3.07
C VAL A 159 -2.22 -1.87 -3.76
N LEU A 160 -1.30 -1.30 -2.99
CA LEU A 160 0.03 -0.93 -3.45
C LEU A 160 1.04 -1.37 -2.41
N GLY A 161 2.16 -1.93 -2.84
CA GLY A 161 3.25 -2.21 -1.94
C GLY A 161 4.32 -3.08 -2.56
N ASP A 162 5.27 -3.46 -1.72
CA ASP A 162 6.42 -4.25 -2.11
C ASP A 162 6.17 -5.73 -1.83
N MET A 163 6.62 -6.52 -2.78
CA MET A 163 6.75 -7.95 -2.60
C MET A 163 8.24 -8.31 -2.75
N ALA A 164 8.73 -9.12 -1.82
CA ALA A 164 10.16 -9.40 -1.70
C ALA A 164 10.42 -10.91 -1.59
N TYR A 165 11.33 -11.40 -2.41
CA TYR A 165 11.94 -12.72 -2.25
C TYR A 165 13.09 -12.68 -1.23
N HIS A 166 13.88 -11.62 -1.28
CA HIS A 166 15.07 -11.39 -0.47
C HIS A 166 15.21 -9.88 -0.24
N ALA A 167 15.95 -9.44 0.77
CA ALA A 167 16.08 -8.01 1.13
C ALA A 167 16.50 -7.10 -0.04
N VAL A 168 17.26 -7.63 -1.01
CA VAL A 168 17.71 -6.90 -2.21
C VAL A 168 16.88 -7.18 -3.48
N ALA A 169 15.96 -8.14 -3.43
CA ALA A 169 15.10 -8.53 -4.55
C ALA A 169 13.63 -8.29 -4.16
N HIS A 170 13.24 -7.02 -4.21
CA HIS A 170 11.88 -6.54 -3.99
C HIS A 170 11.47 -5.61 -5.12
N HIS A 171 10.18 -5.54 -5.39
CA HIS A 171 9.62 -4.63 -6.36
C HIS A 171 8.18 -4.26 -6.01
N GLU A 172 7.82 -3.04 -6.38
CA GLU A 172 6.48 -2.53 -6.20
C GLU A 172 5.49 -3.27 -7.10
N ARG A 173 4.32 -3.53 -6.55
CA ARG A 173 3.16 -4.04 -7.27
C ARG A 173 1.92 -3.27 -6.88
N CYS A 174 0.98 -3.20 -7.81
CA CYS A 174 -0.33 -2.62 -7.55
C CYS A 174 -1.45 -3.53 -8.04
N GLY A 175 -2.60 -3.39 -7.41
CA GLY A 175 -3.85 -4.00 -7.85
C GLY A 175 -5.02 -3.08 -7.53
N LEU A 176 -6.04 -3.09 -8.39
CA LEU A 176 -7.24 -2.28 -8.25
C LEU A 176 -8.46 -3.13 -8.59
N GLY A 177 -9.49 -3.06 -7.76
CA GLY A 177 -10.80 -3.61 -8.05
C GLY A 177 -11.88 -2.58 -7.78
N VAL A 178 -12.91 -2.55 -8.63
CA VAL A 178 -14.00 -1.57 -8.55
C VAL A 178 -15.32 -2.29 -8.76
N MET A 179 -16.26 -2.07 -7.86
CA MET A 179 -17.56 -2.74 -7.89
C MET A 179 -18.70 -1.76 -7.60
N HIS A 180 -19.86 -2.02 -8.17
CA HIS A 180 -21.09 -1.29 -7.87
C HIS A 180 -21.68 -1.77 -6.52
N LEU A 181 -22.38 -0.88 -5.81
CA LEU A 181 -23.00 -1.13 -4.50
C LEU A 181 -24.47 -1.59 -4.61
#